data_AF-A0A9D6IZR6-F1
#
_entry.id   AF-A0A9D6IZR6-F1
#
_cell.length_a   1.000
_cell.length_b   1.000
_cell.length_c   1.000
_cell.angle_alpha   90.00
_cell.angle_beta   90.00
_cell.angle_gamma   90.00
#
_symmetry.space_group_name_H-M   'P 1'
#
loop_
_entity.id
_entity.type
_entity.pdbx_description
1 polymer ?
#
loop_
_entity_poly.entity_id
_entity_poly.type
_entity_poly.pdbx_seq_one_letter_code
_entity_poly.pdbx_strand_id
1 'polypeptide(L)'
;MSIHDLEAFPLHTNNSETTSSQLGCEKLPAMKAKAAEDQRKIDHATAEIDRLEGELRALRAQPGSPERDRKMTPLSDAVVDFQTRRYQLSNKLSQLLDDIRELESRCIKQA
;
A
#
# COMPACT_ATOMS: atom_id res chain seq x y z
N MET A 1 -14.64 43.51 -55.64
CA MET A 1 -13.16 43.62 -55.56
C MET A 1 -12.82 43.56 -54.08
N SER A 2 -12.49 42.37 -53.57
CA SER A 2 -11.11 41.89 -53.25
C SER A 2 -10.51 42.69 -52.08
N ILE A 3 -10.58 42.21 -50.83
CA ILE A 3 -9.72 41.22 -50.12
C ILE A 3 -8.33 41.77 -49.77
N HIS A 4 -7.84 41.34 -48.59
CA HIS A 4 -6.53 41.48 -47.93
C HIS A 4 -6.55 42.59 -46.84
N ASP A 5 -6.16 42.39 -45.59
CA ASP A 5 -5.24 41.39 -45.03
C ASP A 5 -5.25 41.44 -43.48
N LEU A 6 -4.59 40.45 -42.87
CA LEU A 6 -4.10 40.32 -41.48
C LEU A 6 -4.96 39.55 -40.47
N GLU A 7 -4.74 38.23 -40.50
CA GLU A 7 -4.84 37.34 -39.35
C GLU A 7 -3.98 37.80 -38.17
N ALA A 8 -4.50 37.64 -36.96
CA ALA A 8 -3.72 37.59 -35.74
C ALA A 8 -4.22 36.42 -34.87
N PHE A 9 -3.58 35.27 -35.10
CA PHE A 9 -3.32 34.15 -34.19
C PHE A 9 -4.34 33.80 -33.10
N PRO A 10 -4.94 32.59 -33.12
CA PRO A 10 -5.47 32.00 -31.90
C PRO A 10 -4.30 31.76 -30.94
N LEU A 11 -4.35 32.38 -29.75
CA LEU A 11 -3.45 32.03 -28.66
C LEU A 11 -3.57 30.54 -28.40
N HIS A 12 -2.48 29.82 -28.67
CA HIS A 12 -2.24 28.48 -28.17
C HIS A 12 -2.38 28.48 -26.65
N THR A 13 -3.56 28.14 -26.14
CA THR A 13 -3.65 27.54 -24.81
C THR A 13 -3.39 26.06 -24.99
N ASN A 14 -2.11 25.69 -24.96
CA ASN A 14 -1.66 24.32 -24.78
C ASN A 14 -2.16 23.84 -23.40
N ASN A 15 -3.43 23.47 -23.31
CA ASN A 15 -4.04 22.85 -22.13
C ASN A 15 -3.84 21.33 -22.12
N SER A 16 -2.96 20.80 -22.98
CA SER A 16 -2.69 19.37 -23.06
C SER A 16 -1.79 18.85 -21.92
N GLU A 17 -1.11 19.73 -21.17
CA GLU A 17 -0.25 19.33 -20.04
C GLU A 17 -0.91 19.48 -18.66
N THR A 18 -1.98 20.27 -18.55
CA THR A 18 -2.67 20.52 -17.27
C THR A 18 -3.49 19.30 -16.82
N THR A 19 -3.96 18.48 -17.77
CA THR A 19 -4.84 17.34 -17.48
C THR A 19 -4.10 16.11 -16.95
N SER A 20 -2.93 15.77 -17.52
CA SER A 20 -2.18 14.56 -17.11
C SER A 20 -1.64 14.66 -15.69
N SER A 21 -1.25 15.87 -15.27
CA SER A 21 -0.65 16.07 -13.96
C SER A 21 -1.65 16.35 -12.84
N GLN A 22 -2.76 17.05 -13.11
CA GLN A 22 -3.88 17.15 -12.16
C GLN A 22 -4.52 15.78 -11.87
N LEU A 23 -4.69 14.93 -12.88
CA LEU A 23 -5.19 13.55 -12.69
C LEU A 23 -4.28 12.68 -11.81
N GLY A 24 -2.99 13.04 -11.69
CA GLY A 24 -2.07 12.38 -10.77
C GLY A 24 -2.39 12.75 -9.31
N CYS A 25 -2.52 14.04 -9.03
CA CYS A 25 -2.73 14.56 -7.67
C CYS A 25 -4.07 14.16 -7.05
N GLU A 26 -5.10 13.93 -7.87
CA GLU A 26 -6.41 13.43 -7.40
C GLU A 26 -6.35 12.00 -6.81
N LYS A 27 -5.34 11.20 -7.19
CA LYS A 27 -5.17 9.83 -6.68
C LYS A 27 -4.50 9.77 -5.31
N LEU A 28 -3.91 10.89 -4.87
CA LEU A 28 -3.13 10.97 -3.64
C LEU A 28 -3.91 10.59 -2.37
N PRO A 29 -5.17 11.04 -2.18
CA PRO A 29 -5.99 10.60 -1.06
C PRO A 29 -6.29 9.10 -1.10
N ALA A 30 -6.56 8.55 -2.29
CA ALA A 30 -6.82 7.12 -2.47
C ALA A 30 -5.58 6.27 -2.17
N MET A 31 -4.38 6.71 -2.59
CA MET A 31 -3.12 6.05 -2.26
C MET A 31 -2.84 6.09 -0.76
N LYS A 32 -3.05 7.23 -0.09
CA LYS A 32 -2.93 7.35 1.37
C LYS A 32 -3.91 6.44 2.11
N ALA A 33 -5.16 6.37 1.66
CA ALA A 33 -6.15 5.46 2.22
C ALA A 33 -5.73 4.00 2.07
N LYS A 34 -5.20 3.62 0.90
CA LYS A 34 -4.65 2.28 0.65
C LYS A 34 -3.44 1.97 1.54
N ALA A 35 -2.55 2.93 1.76
CA ALA A 35 -1.41 2.77 2.66
C ALA A 35 -1.88 2.54 4.11
N ALA A 36 -2.89 3.29 4.58
CA ALA A 36 -3.49 3.08 5.89
C ALA A 36 -4.19 1.72 6.00
N GLU A 37 -4.86 1.25 4.95
CA GLU A 37 -5.46 -0.08 4.91
C GLU A 37 -4.40 -1.19 4.98
N ASP A 38 -3.33 -1.08 4.20
CA ASP A 38 -2.25 -2.07 4.19
C ASP A 38 -1.50 -2.08 5.54
N GLN A 39 -1.35 -0.92 6.20
CA GLN A 39 -0.86 -0.84 7.58
C GLN A 39 -1.76 -1.61 8.55
N ARG A 40 -3.10 -1.42 8.50
CA ARG A 40 -4.02 -2.18 9.37
C ARG A 40 -3.92 -3.69 9.15
N LYS A 41 -3.67 -4.13 7.91
CA LYS A 41 -3.46 -5.57 7.61
C LYS A 41 -2.15 -6.09 8.22
N ILE A 42 -1.10 -5.28 8.24
CA ILE A 42 0.17 -5.59 8.93
C ILE A 42 -0.07 -5.72 10.43
N ASP A 43 -0.80 -4.78 11.03
CA ASP A 43 -1.12 -4.79 12.46
C ASP A 43 -1.93 -6.04 12.82
N HIS A 44 -2.95 -6.36 12.02
CA HIS A 44 -3.73 -7.59 12.18
C HIS A 44 -2.85 -8.85 12.07
N ALA A 45 -1.99 -8.94 11.05
CA ALA A 45 -1.10 -10.10 10.89
C ALA A 45 -0.14 -10.23 12.09
N THR A 46 0.31 -9.11 12.65
CA THR A 46 1.16 -9.09 13.86
C THR A 46 0.40 -9.62 15.07
N ALA A 47 -0.84 -9.17 15.28
CA ALA A 47 -1.68 -9.64 16.38
C ALA A 47 -1.97 -11.16 16.27
N GLU A 48 -2.22 -11.67 15.06
CA GLU A 48 -2.42 -13.11 14.86
C GLU A 48 -1.14 -13.92 15.13
N ILE A 49 0.03 -13.42 14.75
CA ILE A 49 1.31 -14.06 15.09
C ILE A 49 1.47 -14.14 16.61
N ASP A 50 1.24 -13.04 17.33
CA ASP A 50 1.36 -13.02 18.79
C ASP A 50 0.40 -14.00 19.46
N ARG A 51 -0.84 -14.10 18.95
CA ARG A 51 -1.86 -15.04 19.41
C ARG A 51 -1.41 -16.50 19.21
N LEU A 52 -0.97 -16.84 18.00
CA LEU A 52 -0.53 -18.20 17.64
C LEU A 52 0.74 -18.60 18.41
N GLU A 53 1.69 -17.68 18.57
CA GLU A 53 2.87 -17.91 19.41
C GLU A 53 2.51 -18.13 20.88
N GLY A 54 1.48 -17.43 21.38
CA GLY A 54 0.89 -17.67 22.70
C GLY A 54 0.36 -19.09 22.85
N GLU A 55 -0.43 -19.56 21.88
CA GLU A 55 -0.93 -20.94 21.85
C GLU A 55 0.20 -21.97 21.79
N LEU A 56 1.21 -21.75 20.95
CA LEU A 56 2.40 -22.59 20.87
C LEU A 56 3.14 -22.67 22.21
N ARG A 57 3.28 -21.54 22.92
CA ARG A 57 3.87 -21.52 24.26
C ARG A 57 3.02 -22.34 25.25
N ALA A 58 1.71 -22.21 25.22
CA ALA A 58 0.80 -22.96 26.08
C ALA A 58 0.83 -24.48 25.81
N LEU A 59 0.93 -24.89 24.55
CA LEU A 59 1.08 -26.30 24.17
C LEU A 59 2.46 -26.85 24.56
N ARG A 60 3.53 -26.05 24.43
CA ARG A 60 4.87 -26.43 24.88
C ARG A 60 4.94 -26.67 26.39
N ALA A 61 4.13 -25.97 27.17
CA ALA A 61 4.02 -26.15 28.61
C ALA A 61 3.24 -27.42 29.03
N GLN A 62 2.62 -28.14 28.08
CA GLN A 62 1.87 -29.38 28.32
C GLN A 62 2.57 -30.59 27.66
N PRO A 63 3.73 -31.03 28.19
CA PRO A 63 4.48 -32.15 27.62
C PRO A 63 3.68 -33.47 27.72
N GLY A 64 3.77 -34.31 26.69
CA GLY A 64 3.11 -35.61 26.64
C GLY A 64 1.62 -35.58 26.27
N SER A 65 1.06 -34.41 25.98
CA SER A 65 -0.31 -34.32 25.47
C SER A 65 -0.39 -34.72 23.99
N PRO A 66 -1.24 -35.69 23.60
CA PRO A 66 -1.48 -36.00 22.20
C PRO A 66 -2.08 -34.82 21.42
N GLU A 67 -2.69 -33.85 22.12
CA GLU A 67 -3.19 -32.62 21.53
C GLU A 67 -2.06 -31.67 21.13
N ARG A 68 -0.98 -31.61 21.93
CA ARG A 68 0.23 -30.85 21.58
C ARG A 68 0.79 -31.35 20.26
N ASP A 69 1.03 -32.65 20.14
CA ASP A 69 1.68 -33.20 18.94
C ASP A 69 0.82 -33.04 17.68
N ARG A 70 -0.51 -33.04 17.83
CA ARG A 70 -1.46 -32.76 16.74
C ARG A 70 -1.48 -31.30 16.32
N LYS A 71 -1.35 -30.35 17.26
CA LYS A 71 -1.52 -28.91 17.00
C LYS A 71 -0.22 -28.14 16.78
N MET A 72 0.92 -28.67 17.22
CA MET A 72 2.21 -27.98 17.19
C MET A 72 2.65 -27.61 15.76
N THR A 73 2.63 -28.57 14.84
CA THR A 73 3.01 -28.34 13.43
C THR A 73 2.08 -27.36 12.72
N PRO A 74 0.74 -27.55 12.70
CA PRO A 74 -0.14 -26.63 11.98
C PRO A 74 -0.14 -25.20 12.57
N LEU A 75 0.03 -25.04 13.89
CA LEU A 75 0.19 -23.70 14.48
C LEU A 75 1.53 -23.06 14.10
N SER A 76 2.61 -23.85 14.05
CA SER A 76 3.91 -23.36 13.60
C SER A 76 3.86 -22.92 12.13
N ASP A 77 3.22 -23.70 11.27
CA ASP A 77 3.04 -23.37 9.85
C ASP A 77 2.20 -22.10 9.69
N ALA A 78 1.11 -21.97 10.47
CA ALA A 78 0.29 -20.77 10.48
C ALA A 78 1.08 -19.51 10.92
N VAL A 79 1.95 -19.62 11.92
CA VAL A 79 2.84 -18.51 12.31
C VAL A 79 3.73 -18.08 11.15
N VAL A 80 4.35 -19.04 10.45
CA VAL A 80 5.20 -18.77 9.29
C VAL A 80 4.39 -18.10 8.18
N ASP A 81 3.19 -18.59 7.89
CA ASP A 81 2.31 -18.01 6.86
C ASP A 81 1.96 -16.55 7.15
N PHE A 82 1.57 -16.24 8.39
CA PHE A 82 1.28 -14.86 8.79
C PHE A 82 2.53 -13.98 8.76
N GLN A 83 3.70 -14.51 9.16
CA GLN A 83 4.98 -13.79 9.06
C GLN A 83 5.32 -13.45 7.60
N THR A 84 5.19 -14.41 6.69
CA THR A 84 5.40 -14.20 5.26
C THR A 84 4.43 -13.16 4.71
N ARG A 85 3.14 -13.25 5.04
CA ARG A 85 2.13 -12.28 4.61
C ARG A 85 2.41 -10.88 5.14
N ARG A 86 2.80 -10.75 6.40
CA ARG A 86 3.20 -9.48 7.03
C ARG A 86 4.38 -8.86 6.31
N TYR A 87 5.42 -9.66 6.01
CA TYR A 87 6.59 -9.20 5.26
C TYR A 87 6.21 -8.70 3.85
N GLN A 88 5.39 -9.45 3.12
CA GLN A 88 4.92 -9.03 1.79
C GLN A 88 4.10 -7.74 1.82
N LEU A 89 3.22 -7.58 2.81
CA LEU A 89 2.45 -6.35 3.00
C LEU A 89 3.36 -5.18 3.36
N SER A 90 4.35 -5.40 4.23
CA SER A 90 5.33 -4.38 4.59
C SER A 90 6.10 -3.88 3.37
N ASN A 91 6.56 -4.78 2.49
CA ASN A 91 7.27 -4.38 1.27
C ASN A 91 6.38 -3.57 0.32
N LYS A 92 5.12 -4.00 0.15
CA LYS A 92 4.14 -3.27 -0.67
C LYS A 92 3.84 -1.89 -0.09
N LEU A 93 3.72 -1.79 1.23
CA LEU A 93 3.46 -0.54 1.92
C LEU A 93 4.63 0.43 1.76
N SER A 94 5.87 -0.04 1.94
CA SER A 94 7.06 0.79 1.71
C SER A 94 7.09 1.37 0.31
N GLN A 95 6.86 0.53 -0.71
CA GLN A 95 6.79 0.99 -2.11
C GLN A 95 5.69 2.04 -2.31
N LEU A 96 4.48 1.78 -1.80
CA LEU A 96 3.35 2.70 -1.91
C LEU A 96 3.62 4.04 -1.23
N LEU A 97 4.31 4.04 -0.09
CA LEU A 97 4.69 5.26 0.63
C LEU A 97 5.72 6.09 -0.15
N ASP A 98 6.66 5.43 -0.84
CA ASP A 98 7.61 6.12 -1.71
C ASP A 98 6.91 6.72 -2.94
N ASP A 99 6.00 5.98 -3.56
CA ASP A 99 5.18 6.47 -4.69
C ASP A 99 4.34 7.69 -4.27
N ILE A 100 3.78 7.67 -3.05
CA ILE A 100 3.04 8.82 -2.47
C ILE A 100 3.98 10.04 -2.36
N ARG A 101 5.19 9.89 -1.79
CA ARG A 101 6.13 11.02 -1.64
C ARG A 101 6.56 11.60 -2.98
N GLU A 102 6.80 10.75 -3.98
CA GLU A 102 7.14 11.19 -5.33
C GLU A 102 6.00 12.00 -5.94
N LEU A 103 4.77 11.50 -5.81
CA LEU A 103 3.59 12.18 -6.31
C LEU A 103 3.31 13.50 -5.57
N GLU A 104 3.46 13.54 -4.25
CA GLU A 104 3.37 14.77 -3.45
C GLU A 104 4.37 15.82 -3.95
N SER A 105 5.63 15.41 -4.18
CA SER A 105 6.69 16.29 -4.68
C SER A 105 6.36 16.85 -6.08
N ARG A 106 5.75 16.04 -6.94
CA ARG A 106 5.29 16.47 -8.27
C ARG A 106 4.13 17.46 -8.18
N CYS A 107 3.15 17.19 -7.32
CA CYS A 107 1.99 18.06 -7.12
C CYS A 107 2.39 19.43 -6.57
N ILE A 108 3.34 19.49 -5.63
CA ILE A 108 3.85 20.75 -5.08
C ILE A 108 4.58 21.59 -6.15
N LYS A 109 5.37 20.96 -7.04
CA LYS A 109 6.09 21.66 -8.12
C LYS A 109 5.17 22.26 -9.19
N GLN A 110 3.89 21.88 -9.20
CA GLN A 110 2.90 22.30 -10.19
C GLN A 110 1.86 23.29 -9.64
N ALA A 111 1.88 23.54 -8.33
CA ALA A 111 1.08 24.55 -7.65
C ALA A 111 1.85 25.87 -7.60
#